data_AF-A0A6A3XBD8-F1
#
_entry.id   AF-A0A6A3XBD8-F1
#
_cell.length_a   1.000
_cell.length_b   1.000
_cell.length_c   1.000
_cell.angle_alpha   90.00
_cell.angle_beta   90.00
_cell.angle_gamma   90.00
#
_symmetry.space_group_name_H-M   'P 1'
#
loop_
_entity.id
_entity.type
_entity.pdbx_description
1 polymer ?
#
loop_
_entity_poly.entity_id
_entity_poly.type
_entity_poly.pdbx_seq_one_letter_code
_entity_poly.pdbx_strand_id
1 'polypeptide(L)'
;MQEHARGMRLAKQQQLDLCAMHTRESTSSLAVLGEWAREKFALEKAPGKSSVKRILDKESSLKLVAVDFRCRKKIPRASMVALDSCLVEMVLCAEQEHVPISGRMLMILGRLYAEALHIPVSERPRFTRDGWLKHFLRRRSPSQEDR
;
A
#
# COMPACT_ATOMS: atom_id res chain seq x y z
N MET A 1 -10.80 -29.12 -7.27
CA MET A 1 -10.49 -27.98 -6.38
C MET A 1 -9.21 -27.33 -6.89
N GLN A 2 -9.28 -26.17 -7.54
CA GLN A 2 -8.09 -25.42 -7.94
C GLN A 2 -7.89 -24.29 -6.92
N GLU A 3 -7.06 -24.53 -5.90
CA GLU A 3 -6.52 -23.44 -5.10
C GLU A 3 -5.68 -22.56 -6.02
N HIS A 4 -6.23 -21.40 -6.37
CA HIS A 4 -5.45 -20.35 -7.01
C HIS A 4 -4.38 -19.91 -6.02
N ALA A 5 -3.15 -20.37 -6.24
CA ALA A 5 -1.96 -19.93 -5.52
C ALA A 5 -2.02 -18.39 -5.43
N ARG A 6 -2.23 -17.86 -4.21
CA ARG A 6 -2.30 -16.44 -3.94
C ARG A 6 -1.02 -15.80 -4.49
N GLY A 7 -1.13 -15.12 -5.63
CA GLY A 7 0.02 -14.59 -6.34
C GLY A 7 0.88 -13.74 -5.42
N MET A 8 2.13 -14.16 -5.24
CA MET A 8 3.08 -13.46 -4.40
C MET A 8 3.30 -12.04 -4.93
N ARG A 9 3.07 -11.04 -4.06
CA ARG A 9 3.25 -9.62 -4.40
C ARG A 9 4.51 -9.08 -3.75
N LEU A 10 5.46 -8.66 -4.59
CA LEU A 10 6.66 -7.95 -4.16
C LEU A 10 6.31 -6.52 -3.70
N ALA A 11 7.07 -5.99 -2.74
CA ALA A 11 7.07 -4.57 -2.42
C ALA A 11 7.56 -3.74 -3.62
N LYS A 12 7.21 -2.45 -3.65
CA LYS A 12 7.63 -1.57 -4.74
C LYS A 12 9.14 -1.40 -4.83
N GLN A 13 9.84 -1.39 -3.70
CA GLN A 13 11.31 -1.39 -3.67
C GLN A 13 11.89 -2.67 -4.28
N GLN A 14 11.38 -3.83 -3.88
CA GLN A 14 11.80 -5.12 -4.45
C GLN A 14 11.54 -5.21 -5.98
N GLN A 15 10.46 -4.59 -6.46
CA GLN A 15 10.18 -4.47 -7.89
C GLN A 15 11.22 -3.59 -8.60
N LEU A 16 11.64 -2.47 -8.00
CA LEU A 16 12.69 -1.61 -8.53
C LEU A 16 14.06 -2.29 -8.52
N ASP A 17 14.40 -3.00 -7.45
CA ASP A 17 15.66 -3.75 -7.33
C ASP A 17 15.76 -4.83 -8.41
N LEU A 18 14.64 -5.49 -8.72
CA LEU A 18 14.54 -6.45 -9.83
C LEU A 18 14.76 -5.79 -11.20
N CYS A 19 14.23 -4.57 -11.42
CA CYS A 19 14.48 -3.82 -12.65
C CYS A 19 15.97 -3.41 -12.76
N ALA A 20 16.56 -2.95 -11.65
CA ALA A 20 17.98 -2.63 -11.60
C ALA A 20 18.86 -3.85 -11.90
N MET A 21 18.47 -5.03 -11.41
CA MET A 21 19.15 -6.29 -11.72
C MET A 21 19.08 -6.62 -13.22
N HIS A 22 17.90 -6.53 -13.84
CA HIS A 22 17.75 -6.76 -15.28
C HIS A 22 18.58 -5.76 -16.13
N THR A 23 18.67 -4.49 -15.71
CA THR A 23 19.51 -3.50 -16.41
C THR A 23 21.00 -3.80 -16.29
N ARG A 24 21.45 -4.34 -15.15
CA ARG A 24 22.84 -4.72 -14.93
C ARG A 24 23.23 -6.01 -15.66
N GLU A 25 22.29 -6.96 -15.75
CA GLU A 25 22.46 -8.24 -16.45
C GLU A 25 21.45 -8.37 -17.59
N SER A 26 21.65 -7.57 -18.64
CA SER A 26 20.71 -7.44 -19.78
C SER A 26 20.48 -8.73 -20.58
N THR A 27 21.26 -9.79 -20.33
CA THR A 27 21.14 -11.11 -20.95
C THR A 27 20.46 -12.16 -20.07
N SER A 28 20.14 -11.83 -18.81
CA SER A 28 19.54 -12.77 -17.87
C SER A 28 18.09 -13.08 -18.26
N SER A 29 17.77 -14.37 -18.41
CA SER A 29 16.40 -14.79 -18.75
C SER A 29 15.40 -14.42 -17.64
N LEU A 30 14.12 -14.25 -18.00
CA LEU A 30 13.06 -13.95 -17.03
C LEU A 30 12.91 -15.01 -15.92
N ALA A 31 13.32 -16.26 -16.18
CA ALA A 31 13.33 -17.31 -15.16
C ALA A 31 14.46 -17.10 -14.16
N VAL A 32 15.65 -16.76 -14.63
CA VAL A 32 16.83 -16.47 -13.80
C VAL A 32 16.57 -15.26 -12.92
N LEU A 33 15.97 -14.19 -13.45
CA LEU A 33 15.57 -13.03 -12.65
C LEU A 33 14.53 -13.37 -11.59
N GLY A 34 13.61 -14.28 -11.89
CA GLY A 34 12.66 -14.77 -10.92
C GLY A 34 13.36 -15.55 -9.80
N GLU A 35 14.34 -16.37 -10.14
CA GLU A 35 15.10 -17.15 -9.18
C GLU A 35 15.98 -16.26 -8.28
N TRP A 36 16.68 -15.31 -8.90
CA TRP A 36 17.41 -14.27 -8.17
C TRP A 36 16.50 -13.52 -7.19
N ALA A 37 15.28 -13.16 -7.60
CA ALA A 37 14.34 -12.49 -6.70
C ALA A 37 13.90 -13.39 -5.54
N ARG A 38 13.77 -14.71 -5.76
CA ARG A 38 13.47 -15.66 -4.69
C ARG A 38 14.56 -15.63 -3.63
N GLU A 39 15.80 -15.75 -4.05
CA GLU A 39 16.96 -15.79 -3.15
C GLU A 39 17.18 -14.45 -2.47
N LYS A 40 17.21 -13.36 -3.24
CA LYS A 40 17.49 -12.00 -2.74
C LYS A 40 16.47 -11.53 -1.71
N PHE A 41 15.20 -11.89 -1.88
CA PHE A 41 14.10 -11.44 -1.03
C PHE A 41 13.55 -12.53 -0.09
N ALA A 42 14.23 -13.68 0.03
CA ALA A 42 13.82 -14.81 0.85
C ALA A 42 12.35 -15.23 0.63
N LEU A 43 11.97 -15.40 -0.63
CA LEU A 43 10.60 -15.73 -1.03
C LEU A 43 10.40 -17.24 -1.02
N GLU A 44 9.23 -17.70 -0.60
CA GLU A 44 8.85 -19.12 -0.62
C GLU A 44 8.88 -19.71 -2.05
N LYS A 45 8.52 -18.90 -3.04
CA LYS A 45 8.48 -19.31 -4.45
C LYS A 45 8.98 -18.20 -5.36
N ALA A 46 9.72 -18.55 -6.41
CA ALA A 46 10.15 -17.59 -7.42
C ALA A 46 8.94 -16.93 -8.14
N PRO A 47 8.94 -15.60 -8.36
CA PRO A 47 7.96 -14.98 -9.25
C PRO A 47 8.08 -15.56 -10.67
N GLY A 48 6.94 -15.97 -11.24
CA GLY A 48 6.91 -16.52 -12.59
C GLY A 48 7.28 -15.48 -13.67
N LYS A 49 7.67 -15.97 -14.86
CA LYS A 49 8.11 -15.15 -16.01
C LYS A 49 7.16 -14.01 -16.36
N SER A 50 5.85 -14.25 -16.35
CA SER A 50 4.83 -13.24 -16.62
C SER A 50 4.77 -12.13 -15.56
N SER A 51 4.99 -12.48 -14.30
CA SER A 51 5.07 -11.51 -13.19
C SER A 51 6.32 -10.66 -13.30
N VAL A 52 7.48 -11.28 -13.60
CA VAL A 52 8.75 -10.57 -13.80
C VAL A 52 8.61 -9.60 -14.98
N LYS A 53 8.15 -10.08 -16.15
CA LYS A 53 7.94 -9.22 -17.33
C LYS A 53 7.04 -8.02 -17.02
N ARG A 54 5.89 -8.26 -16.37
CA ARG A 54 4.95 -7.19 -15.98
C ARG A 54 5.56 -6.16 -15.02
N ILE A 55 6.52 -6.57 -14.18
CA ILE A 55 7.23 -5.65 -13.29
C ILE A 55 8.18 -4.77 -14.12
N LEU A 56 8.97 -5.38 -15.01
CA LEU A 56 9.88 -4.68 -15.91
C LEU A 56 9.14 -3.68 -16.81
N ASP A 57 8.01 -4.10 -17.40
CA ASP A 57 7.16 -3.23 -18.24
C ASP A 57 6.62 -1.99 -17.49
N LYS A 58 6.64 -2.00 -16.15
CA LYS A 58 6.14 -0.92 -15.28
C LYS A 58 7.25 -0.11 -14.62
N GLU A 59 8.52 -0.33 -14.97
CA GLU A 59 9.67 0.32 -14.32
C GLU A 59 9.52 1.84 -14.22
N SER A 60 9.14 2.52 -15.31
CA SER A 60 8.96 3.97 -15.34
C SER A 60 7.93 4.44 -14.31
N SER A 61 6.79 3.75 -14.20
CA SER A 61 5.77 4.08 -13.21
C SER A 61 6.21 3.73 -11.78
N LEU A 62 7.06 2.72 -11.61
CA LEU A 62 7.62 2.35 -10.30
C LEU A 62 8.62 3.38 -9.79
N LYS A 63 9.41 3.98 -10.69
CA LYS A 63 10.37 5.05 -10.35
C LYS A 63 9.69 6.31 -9.82
N LEU A 64 8.47 6.60 -10.29
CA LEU A 64 7.63 7.72 -9.84
C LEU A 64 6.99 7.51 -8.45
N VAL A 65 7.10 6.32 -7.87
CA VAL A 65 6.54 6.05 -6.54
C VAL A 65 7.39 6.75 -5.49
N ALA A 66 6.76 7.63 -4.72
CA ALA A 66 7.38 8.32 -3.59
C ALA A 66 7.96 7.32 -2.58
N VAL A 67 9.09 7.69 -1.97
CA VAL A 67 9.94 6.81 -1.14
C VAL A 67 9.13 6.16 -0.02
N ASP A 68 8.25 6.91 0.64
CA ASP A 68 7.42 6.44 1.76
C ASP A 68 6.47 5.29 1.40
N PHE A 69 6.17 5.11 0.11
CA PHE A 69 5.30 4.03 -0.36
C PHE A 69 6.09 2.84 -0.93
N ARG A 70 7.43 2.91 -0.99
CA ARG A 70 8.25 1.87 -1.64
C ARG A 70 8.31 0.56 -0.86
N CYS A 71 8.19 0.63 0.48
CA CYS A 71 8.08 -0.56 1.32
C CYS A 71 6.75 -1.31 1.14
N ARG A 72 5.73 -0.68 0.52
CA ARG A 72 4.40 -1.26 0.40
C ARG A 72 4.28 -2.18 -0.81
N LYS A 73 3.55 -3.29 -0.65
CA LYS A 73 3.14 -4.19 -1.76
C LYS A 73 2.02 -3.59 -2.62
N LYS A 74 1.22 -2.68 -2.06
CA LYS A 74 0.13 -1.98 -2.72
C LYS A 74 0.21 -0.49 -2.38
N ILE A 75 0.13 0.36 -3.40
CA ILE A 75 0.04 1.80 -3.22
C ILE A 75 -1.43 2.14 -2.94
N PRO A 76 -1.75 2.86 -1.85
CA PRO A 76 -3.10 3.36 -1.61
C PRO A 76 -3.51 4.32 -2.74
N ARG A 77 -4.82 4.41 -3.03
CA ARG A 77 -5.31 5.41 -3.98
C ARG A 77 -5.04 6.81 -3.44
N ALA A 78 -4.70 7.76 -4.32
CA ALA A 78 -4.42 9.14 -3.93
C ALA A 78 -5.57 9.76 -3.10
N SER A 79 -6.81 9.53 -3.50
CA SER A 79 -8.01 9.96 -2.76
C SER A 79 -8.07 9.42 -1.33
N MET A 80 -7.62 8.18 -1.12
CA MET A 80 -7.59 7.57 0.22
C MET A 80 -6.43 8.10 1.06
N VAL A 81 -5.30 8.43 0.44
CA VAL A 81 -4.19 9.11 1.12
C VAL A 81 -4.63 10.49 1.58
N ALA A 82 -5.24 11.28 0.69
CA ALA A 82 -5.76 12.61 1.03
C ALA A 82 -6.79 12.55 2.16
N LEU A 83 -7.73 11.60 2.10
CA LEU A 83 -8.72 11.40 3.15
C LEU A 83 -8.07 11.04 4.50
N ASP A 84 -7.12 10.08 4.51
CA ASP A 84 -6.39 9.70 5.73
C ASP A 84 -5.59 10.90 6.28
N SER A 85 -4.95 11.71 5.42
CA SER A 85 -4.20 12.90 5.82
C SER A 85 -5.07 13.94 6.53
N CYS A 86 -6.21 14.33 5.95
CA CYS A 86 -7.13 15.30 6.58
C CYS A 86 -7.62 14.82 7.95
N LEU A 87 -7.92 13.51 8.06
CA LEU A 87 -8.37 12.93 9.33
C LEU A 87 -7.25 12.86 10.37
N VAL A 88 -6.02 12.52 9.96
CA VAL A 88 -4.88 12.49 10.88
C VAL A 88 -4.60 13.89 11.42
N GLU A 89 -4.60 14.90 10.56
CA GLU A 89 -4.43 16.30 10.92
C GLU A 89 -5.49 16.76 11.92
N MET A 90 -6.77 16.50 11.66
CA MET A 90 -7.84 16.86 12.59
C MET A 90 -7.70 16.23 13.97
N VAL A 91 -7.28 14.97 14.03
CA VAL A 91 -7.09 14.31 15.32
C VAL A 91 -5.84 14.84 16.03
N LEU A 92 -4.78 15.19 15.32
CA LEU A 92 -3.62 15.88 15.91
C LEU A 92 -4.03 17.23 16.51
N CYS A 93 -4.82 18.04 15.77
CA CYS A 93 -5.34 19.30 16.30
C CYS A 93 -6.21 19.07 17.55
N ALA A 94 -7.11 18.08 17.54
CA ALA A 94 -7.94 17.80 18.70
C ALA A 94 -7.14 17.27 19.90
N GLU A 95 -6.09 16.47 19.67
CA GLU A 95 -5.18 16.04 20.73
C GLU A 95 -4.43 17.23 21.36
N GLN A 96 -3.98 18.18 20.55
CA GLN A 96 -3.34 19.42 21.02
C GLN A 96 -4.29 20.29 21.85
N GLU A 97 -5.54 20.40 21.43
CA GLU A 97 -6.59 21.17 22.14
C GLU A 97 -7.25 20.38 23.28
N HIS A 98 -6.76 19.17 23.59
CA HIS A 98 -7.33 18.26 24.59
C HIS A 98 -8.84 17.96 24.39
N VAL A 99 -9.30 17.99 23.13
CA VAL A 99 -10.68 17.68 22.76
C VAL A 99 -10.80 16.18 22.46
N PRO A 100 -11.62 15.42 23.20
CA PRO A 100 -11.79 13.99 22.94
C PRO A 100 -12.55 13.76 21.63
N ILE A 101 -11.95 13.01 20.70
CA ILE A 101 -12.63 12.56 19.47
C ILE A 101 -13.07 11.10 19.62
N SER A 102 -14.39 10.88 19.57
CA SER A 102 -14.94 9.53 19.53
C SER A 102 -14.81 8.88 18.14
N GLY A 103 -14.79 7.55 18.11
CA GLY A 103 -14.83 6.80 16.84
C GLY A 103 -16.04 7.13 15.96
N ARG A 104 -17.19 7.50 16.57
CA ARG A 104 -18.39 7.94 15.82
C ARG A 104 -18.14 9.28 15.12
N MET A 105 -17.48 10.22 15.81
CA MET A 105 -17.09 11.51 15.23
C MET A 105 -16.13 11.30 14.06
N LEU A 106 -15.14 10.40 14.19
CA LEU A 106 -14.22 10.08 13.07
C LEU A 106 -14.95 9.55 11.84
N MET A 107 -15.97 8.71 12.01
CA MET A 107 -16.76 8.23 10.88
C MET A 107 -17.59 9.33 10.23
N ILE A 108 -18.07 10.31 10.99
CA ILE A 108 -18.79 11.49 10.46
C ILE A 108 -17.79 12.38 9.70
N LEU A 109 -16.68 12.74 10.32
CA LEU A 109 -15.60 13.52 9.70
C LEU A 109 -15.10 12.85 8.42
N GLY A 110 -14.95 11.53 8.42
CA GLY A 110 -14.53 10.78 7.24
C GLY A 110 -15.50 10.94 6.08
N ARG A 111 -16.82 10.98 6.34
CA ARG A 111 -17.83 11.23 5.30
C ARG A 111 -17.75 12.66 4.79
N LEU A 112 -17.63 13.64 5.70
CA LEU A 112 -17.52 15.06 5.36
C LEU A 112 -16.26 15.34 4.51
N TYR A 113 -15.11 14.81 4.89
CA TYR A 113 -13.89 14.95 4.10
C TYR A 113 -13.96 14.22 2.77
N ALA A 114 -14.57 13.03 2.71
CA ALA A 114 -14.75 12.34 1.44
C ALA A 114 -15.64 13.13 0.46
N GLU A 115 -16.61 13.88 0.99
CA GLU A 115 -17.42 14.81 0.21
C GLU A 115 -16.64 16.05 -0.22
N ALA A 116 -15.93 16.70 0.71
CA ALA A 116 -15.11 17.89 0.44
C ALA A 116 -13.97 17.61 -0.56
N LEU A 117 -13.41 16.40 -0.54
CA LEU A 117 -12.40 15.93 -1.50
C LEU A 117 -13.01 15.44 -2.82
N HIS A 118 -14.32 15.57 -3.01
CA HIS A 118 -15.05 15.11 -4.19
C HIS A 118 -14.80 13.64 -4.56
N ILE A 119 -14.62 12.77 -3.55
CA ILE A 119 -14.41 11.34 -3.79
C ILE A 119 -15.73 10.75 -4.31
N PRO A 120 -15.74 10.07 -5.47
CA PRO A 120 -16.95 9.45 -6.00
C PRO A 120 -17.56 8.46 -5.00
N VAL A 121 -18.89 8.43 -4.86
CA VAL A 121 -19.60 7.57 -3.89
C VAL A 121 -19.20 6.10 -4.02
N SER A 122 -18.99 5.62 -5.24
CA SER A 122 -18.53 4.26 -5.56
C SER A 122 -17.12 3.94 -5.06
N GLU A 123 -16.31 4.96 -4.80
CA GLU A 123 -14.93 4.85 -4.31
C GLU A 123 -14.78 5.15 -2.82
N ARG A 124 -15.83 5.66 -2.17
CA ARG A 124 -15.79 5.99 -0.74
C ARG A 124 -15.67 4.71 0.09
N PRO A 125 -14.88 4.73 1.17
CA PRO A 125 -14.89 3.62 2.10
C PRO A 125 -16.27 3.51 2.77
N ARG A 126 -16.65 2.29 3.13
CA ARG A 126 -17.78 2.07 4.03
C ARG A 126 -17.32 2.44 5.44
N PHE A 127 -17.72 3.63 5.90
CA PHE A 127 -17.39 4.12 7.25
C PHE A 127 -18.13 3.32 8.32
N THR A 128 -17.54 2.19 8.72
CA THR A 128 -18.02 1.28 9.76
C THR A 128 -17.00 1.19 10.90
N ARG A 129 -17.48 0.87 12.10
CA ARG A 129 -16.65 0.71 13.31
C ARG A 129 -15.64 -0.44 13.13
N ASP A 130 -16.12 -1.63 12.79
CA ASP A 130 -15.30 -2.85 12.76
C ASP A 130 -14.47 -3.01 11.48
N GLY A 131 -14.78 -2.22 10.46
CA GLY A 131 -14.06 -2.21 9.19
C GLY A 131 -13.14 -1.01 9.07
N TRP A 132 -13.67 0.09 8.51
CA TRP A 132 -12.86 1.24 8.15
C TRP A 132 -12.17 1.90 9.35
N LEU A 133 -12.91 2.15 10.44
CA LEU A 133 -12.36 2.86 11.61
C LEU A 133 -11.24 2.05 12.27
N LYS A 134 -11.46 0.76 12.53
CA LYS A 134 -10.43 -0.16 13.05
C LYS A 134 -9.15 -0.09 12.21
N HIS A 135 -9.28 -0.16 10.88
CA HIS A 135 -8.11 -0.10 10.00
C HIS A 135 -7.47 1.28 9.95
N PHE A 136 -8.23 2.38 10.03
CA PHE A 136 -7.71 3.74 10.09
C PHE A 136 -6.86 3.95 11.34
N LEU A 137 -7.40 3.58 12.52
CA LEU A 137 -6.68 3.69 13.79
C LEU A 137 -5.38 2.88 13.79
N ARG A 138 -5.40 1.65 13.26
CA ARG A 138 -4.19 0.83 13.10
C ARG A 138 -3.14 1.48 12.19
N ARG A 139 -3.55 2.22 11.15
CA ARG A 139 -2.61 2.94 10.28
C ARG A 139 -2.00 4.16 10.96
N ARG A 140 -2.75 4.83 11.85
CA ARG A 140 -2.32 6.00 12.63
C ARG A 140 -1.34 5.65 13.74
N SER A 141 -1.54 4.50 14.41
CA SER A 141 -0.70 4.03 15.51
C SER A 141 0.19 2.88 15.06
N PRO A 142 1.38 3.12 14.48
CA PRO A 142 2.28 2.05 14.01
C PRO A 142 2.90 1.18 15.12
N SER A 143 2.40 1.18 16.37
CA SER A 143 3.00 0.47 17.51
C SER A 143 1.97 -0.18 18.43
N GLN A 144 1.40 -1.32 18.04
CA GLN A 144 0.84 -2.37 18.92
C GLN A 144 0.64 -3.65 18.08
N GLU A 145 1.72 -4.18 17.49
CA GLU A 145 1.76 -5.55 16.98
C GLU A 145 3.09 -6.14 17.43
N ASP A 146 3.22 -6.26 18.76
CA ASP A 146 4.22 -7.01 19.53
C ASP A 146 3.72 -7.04 21.00
N ARG A 147 2.66 -7.82 21.25
CA ARG A 147 2.31 -8.41 22.55
C ARG A 147 1.53 -9.69 22.33
#